data_AF-A4F994-F1
#
_entry.id   AF-A4F994-F1
#
_cell.length_a   1.000
_cell.length_b   1.000
_cell.length_c   1.000
_cell.angle_alpha   90.00
_cell.angle_beta   90.00
_cell.angle_gamma   90.00
#
_symmetry.space_group_name_H-M   'P 1'
#
loop_
_entity.id
_entity.type
_entity.pdbx_description
1 polymer ?
#
loop_
_entity_poly.entity_id
_entity_poly.type
_entity_poly.pdbx_seq_one_letter_code
_entity_poly.pdbx_strand_id
1 'polypeptide(L)'
;MMLSDRAQVWWIVPPGQRMRHAITESPGARPAGDRVPALCAAEVKIPYETWPASREPRSRAITDRCPECEQRVDERLELDADLVVRVWDS
;
A
#
# COMPACT_ATOMS: atom_id res chain seq x y z
N MET A 1 -20.70 -18.84 6.01
CA MET A 1 -20.88 -17.41 5.73
C MET A 1 -19.52 -16.89 5.26
N MET A 2 -19.27 -16.92 3.95
CA MET A 2 -18.04 -16.35 3.40
C MET A 2 -18.18 -14.84 3.55
N LEU A 3 -17.45 -14.26 4.49
CA LEU A 3 -17.23 -12.82 4.50
C LEU A 3 -16.57 -12.52 3.16
N SER A 4 -17.27 -11.83 2.25
CA SER A 4 -16.66 -11.34 1.03
C SER A 4 -15.42 -10.55 1.43
N ASP A 5 -14.23 -11.11 1.18
CA ASP A 5 -12.97 -10.41 1.32
C ASP A 5 -12.99 -9.33 0.24
N ARG A 6 -13.49 -8.15 0.59
CA ARG A 6 -13.59 -7.02 -0.35
C ARG A 6 -12.20 -6.80 -0.92
N ALA A 7 -12.10 -6.56 -2.21
CA ALA A 7 -10.82 -6.21 -2.81
C ALA A 7 -10.23 -4.99 -2.07
N GLN A 8 -8.93 -5.03 -1.79
CA GLN A 8 -8.25 -3.96 -1.05
C GLN A 8 -7.01 -3.51 -1.80
N VAL A 9 -6.72 -2.23 -1.70
CA VAL A 9 -5.46 -1.62 -2.14
C VAL A 9 -4.83 -0.88 -0.97
N TRP A 10 -3.53 -1.07 -0.79
CA TRP A 10 -2.74 -0.41 0.22
C TRP A 10 -1.68 0.47 -0.42
N TRP A 11 -1.71 1.76 -0.07
CA TRP A 11 -0.66 2.71 -0.41
C TRP A 11 0.44 2.66 0.65
N ILE A 12 1.55 2.02 0.31
CA ILE A 12 2.74 1.92 1.17
C ILE A 12 3.83 2.86 0.66
N VAL A 13 4.72 3.30 1.56
CA VAL A 13 6.00 3.93 1.17
C VAL A 13 7.10 2.88 1.34
N PRO A 14 7.68 2.32 0.27
CA PRO A 14 8.76 1.36 0.40
C PRO A 14 9.97 1.97 1.11
N PRO A 15 10.73 1.19 1.90
CA PRO A 15 11.93 1.67 2.60
C PRO A 15 12.90 2.42 1.68
N GLY A 16 13.24 3.65 2.08
CA GLY A 16 14.17 4.51 1.34
C GLY A 16 13.57 5.24 0.13
N GLN A 17 12.28 5.07 -0.15
CA GLN A 17 11.59 5.79 -1.22
C GLN A 17 10.86 7.04 -0.72
N ARG A 18 10.52 7.92 -1.67
CA ARG A 18 9.82 9.19 -1.42
C ARG A 18 8.45 9.24 -2.11
N MET A 19 7.92 8.08 -2.46
CA MET A 19 6.69 7.93 -3.23
C MET A 19 5.95 6.71 -2.74
N ARG A 20 4.62 6.78 -2.74
CA ARG A 20 3.74 5.67 -2.41
C ARG A 20 3.49 4.78 -3.61
N HIS A 21 3.55 3.48 -3.37
CA HIS A 21 3.15 2.45 -4.32
C HIS A 21 1.91 1.71 -3.80
N ALA A 22 1.00 1.40 -4.71
CA ALA A 22 -0.20 0.63 -4.42
C ALA A 22 0.11 -0.86 -4.51
N ILE A 23 -0.26 -1.63 -3.49
CA ILE A 23 -0.20 -3.11 -3.47
C ILE A 23 -1.58 -3.66 -3.13
N THR A 24 -1.89 -4.89 -3.54
CA THR A 24 -3.16 -5.58 -3.20
C THR A 24 -3.03 -6.47 -1.96
N GLU A 25 -1.80 -6.81 -1.57
CA GLU A 25 -1.51 -7.56 -0.37
C GLU A 25 -1.52 -6.64 0.85
N SER A 26 -2.09 -7.09 1.97
CA SER A 26 -1.99 -6.34 3.22
C SER A 26 -0.54 -6.27 3.69
N PRO A 27 0.02 -5.10 4.07
CA PRO A 27 1.40 -4.99 4.56
C PRO A 27 1.69 -5.92 5.74
N GLY A 28 0.71 -6.18 6.60
CA GLY A 28 0.84 -7.11 7.74
C GLY A 28 0.71 -8.59 7.39
N ALA A 29 0.43 -8.95 6.14
CA ALA A 29 0.31 -10.35 5.71
C ALA A 29 1.67 -11.03 5.45
N ARG A 30 2.75 -10.25 5.39
CA ARG A 30 4.11 -10.73 5.15
C ARG A 30 5.12 -10.04 6.07
N PRO A 31 6.29 -10.66 6.32
CA PRO A 31 7.39 -10.02 7.01
C PRO A 31 7.80 -8.67 6.41
N ALA A 32 8.11 -7.69 7.27
CA ALA A 32 8.68 -6.43 6.82
C ALA A 32 10.01 -6.65 6.08
N GLY A 33 10.20 -5.94 4.97
CA GLY A 33 11.35 -6.09 4.09
C GLY A 33 11.18 -7.10 2.95
N ASP A 34 10.14 -7.95 2.99
CA ASP A 34 9.77 -8.81 1.87
C ASP A 34 9.40 -7.98 0.64
N ARG A 35 9.62 -8.55 -0.55
CA ARG A 35 9.23 -7.94 -1.82
C ARG A 35 7.85 -8.41 -2.24
N VAL A 36 7.04 -7.47 -2.68
CA VAL A 36 5.71 -7.71 -3.23
C VAL A 36 5.51 -6.90 -4.52
N PRO A 37 4.69 -7.41 -5.45
CA PRO A 37 4.37 -6.66 -6.66
C PRO A 37 3.45 -5.48 -6.34
N ALA A 38 3.87 -4.29 -6.75
CA ALA A 38 3.00 -3.12 -6.83
C ALA A 38 2.12 -3.16 -8.08
N LEU A 39 1.07 -2.35 -8.10
CA LEU A 39 0.19 -2.20 -9.26
C LEU A 39 0.96 -1.73 -10.51
N CYS A 40 2.00 -0.90 -10.34
CA CYS A 40 2.92 -0.50 -11.41
C CYS A 40 3.91 -1.60 -11.86
N ALA A 41 3.67 -2.86 -11.50
CA ALA A 41 4.52 -4.02 -11.76
C ALA A 41 5.95 -3.94 -11.16
N ALA A 42 6.24 -2.94 -10.34
CA ALA A 42 7.51 -2.83 -9.63
C ALA A 42 7.52 -3.75 -8.40
N GLU A 43 8.64 -4.42 -8.17
CA GLU A 43 8.91 -5.19 -6.95
C GLU A 43 9.30 -4.23 -5.81
N VAL A 44 8.37 -3.96 -4.90
CA VAL A 44 8.57 -3.04 -3.77
C VAL A 44 8.71 -3.79 -2.46
N LYS A 45 9.48 -3.23 -1.54
CA LYS A 45 9.64 -3.81 -0.20
C LYS A 45 8.51 -3.38 0.72
N ILE A 46 7.96 -4.31 1.48
CA ILE A 46 7.04 -4.01 2.57
C ILE A 46 7.76 -3.17 3.62
N PRO A 47 7.19 -2.04 4.05
CA PRO A 47 7.86 -1.17 4.98
C PRO A 47 7.88 -1.77 6.39
N TYR A 48 8.89 -1.38 7.17
CA TYR A 48 9.01 -1.75 8.57
C TYR A 48 8.01 -0.97 9.40
N GLU A 49 7.43 -1.59 10.41
CA GLU A 49 6.61 -0.90 11.40
C GLU A 49 7.44 0.14 12.16
N THR A 50 6.88 1.33 12.36
CA THR A 50 7.50 2.32 13.24
C THR A 50 7.38 1.85 14.69
N TRP A 51 8.53 1.67 15.34
CA TRP A 51 8.62 1.35 16.76
C TRP A 51 9.38 2.44 17.54
N PRO A 52 8.96 2.78 18.79
CA PRO A 52 7.72 2.37 19.44
C PRO A 52 6.48 2.95 18.75
N ALA A 53 5.31 2.36 18.96
CA ALA A 53 4.05 2.78 18.32
C ALA A 53 3.64 4.24 18.63
N SER A 54 4.24 4.86 19.66
CA SER A 54 4.08 6.28 19.98
C SER A 54 4.88 7.22 19.07
N ARG A 55 5.79 6.69 18.26
CA ARG A 55 6.60 7.47 17.32
C ARG A 55 5.82 7.67 16.03
N GLU A 56 5.87 8.89 15.50
CA GLU A 56 5.26 9.18 14.22
C GLU A 56 6.05 8.56 13.05
N PRO A 57 5.39 7.79 12.16
CA PRO A 57 6.01 7.27 10.94
C PRO A 57 6.51 8.38 10.03
N ARG A 58 7.73 8.25 9.50
CA ARG A 58 8.25 9.22 8.52
C ARG A 58 7.49 9.20 7.20
N SER A 59 6.94 8.04 6.85
CA SER A 59 6.12 7.83 5.65
C SER A 59 4.84 8.68 5.64
N ARG A 60 4.35 9.11 6.81
CA ARG A 60 3.17 9.97 6.92
C ARG A 60 3.34 11.32 6.21
N ALA A 61 4.56 11.85 6.19
CA ALA A 61 4.88 13.11 5.49
C ALA A 61 4.99 12.94 3.96
N ILE A 62 5.01 11.70 3.46
CA ILE A 62 5.12 11.40 2.04
C ILE A 62 3.71 11.24 1.48
N THR A 63 3.28 12.19 0.67
CA THR A 63 1.96 12.19 0.03
C THR A 63 2.02 11.82 -1.45
N ASP A 64 3.19 11.97 -2.08
CA ASP A 64 3.39 11.67 -3.50
C ASP A 64 3.07 10.21 -3.79
N ARG A 65 2.32 9.97 -4.86
CA ARG A 65 1.92 8.64 -5.31
C ARG A 65 2.53 8.36 -6.68
N CYS A 66 2.79 7.08 -6.94
CA CYS A 66 3.21 6.64 -8.25
C CYS A 66 2.07 6.85 -9.27
N PRO A 67 2.28 7.62 -10.36
CA PRO A 67 1.21 7.93 -11.32
C PRO A 67 0.60 6.68 -11.96
N GLU A 68 1.44 5.67 -12.21
CA GLU A 68 1.02 4.39 -12.79
C GLU A 68 0.19 3.54 -11.81
N CYS A 69 0.46 3.68 -10.51
CA CYS A 69 -0.36 3.07 -9.47
C CYS A 69 -1.68 3.83 -9.34
N GLU A 70 -1.68 5.16 -9.42
CA GLU A 70 -2.89 5.97 -9.30
C GLU A 70 -3.89 5.61 -10.39
N GLN A 71 -3.45 5.64 -11.66
CA GLN A 71 -4.28 5.22 -12.79
C GLN A 71 -4.90 3.84 -12.58
N ARG A 72 -4.12 2.88 -12.11
CA ARG A 72 -4.59 1.51 -11.85
C ARG A 72 -5.51 1.36 -10.66
N VAL A 73 -5.45 2.27 -9.69
CA VAL A 73 -6.42 2.32 -8.58
C VAL A 73 -7.72 2.93 -9.08
N ASP A 74 -7.65 3.99 -9.88
CA ASP A 74 -8.82 4.63 -10.47
C ASP A 74 -9.59 3.65 -11.38
N GLU A 75 -8.89 2.94 -12.27
CA GLU A 75 -9.47 1.86 -13.10
C GLU A 75 -10.17 0.78 -12.25
N ARG A 76 -9.60 0.44 -11.08
CA ARG A 76 -10.22 -0.54 -10.17
C ARG A 76 -11.46 0.01 -9.48
N LEU A 77 -11.46 1.29 -9.09
CA LEU A 77 -12.62 1.95 -8.49
C LEU A 77 -13.79 2.07 -9.47
N GLU A 78 -13.50 2.27 -10.75
CA GLU A 78 -14.52 2.28 -11.81
C GLU A 78 -15.18 0.90 -12.00
N LEU A 79 -14.41 -0.19 -11.81
CA LEU A 79 -14.87 -1.57 -11.95
C LEU A 79 -15.51 -2.13 -10.68
N ASP A 80 -15.03 -1.71 -9.51
CA ASP A 80 -15.44 -2.19 -8.20
C ASP A 80 -15.61 -1.00 -7.24
N ALA A 81 -16.86 -0.52 -7.13
CA ALA A 81 -17.21 0.57 -6.23
C ALA A 81 -17.07 0.20 -4.74
N ASP A 82 -16.96 -1.10 -4.41
CA ASP A 82 -16.75 -1.59 -3.04
C ASP A 82 -15.25 -1.76 -2.71
N LEU A 83 -14.35 -1.41 -3.63
CA LEU A 83 -12.90 -1.47 -3.42
C LEU A 83 -12.48 -0.63 -2.20
N VAL A 84 -11.78 -1.26 -1.28
CA VAL A 84 -11.28 -0.59 -0.08
C VAL A 84 -9.87 -0.07 -0.32
N VAL A 85 -9.72 1.25 -0.42
CA VAL A 85 -8.43 1.91 -0.56
C VAL A 85 -7.93 2.38 0.80
N ARG A 86 -6.73 1.95 1.19
CA ARG A 86 -6.10 2.26 2.48
C ARG A 86 -4.73 2.87 2.30
N VAL A 87 -4.33 3.65 3.29
CA VAL A 87 -2.98 4.17 3.44
C VAL A 87 -2.32 3.43 4.59
N TRP A 88 -1.10 2.95 4.36
CA TRP A 88 -0.26 2.36 5.39
C TRP A 88 0.93 3.27 5.66
N ASP A 89 0.96 3.82 6.88
CA ASP A 89 2.06 4.63 7.36
C ASP A 89 2.87 3.82 8.37
N SER A 90 4.15 3.63 8.07
CA SER A 90 5.10 2.97 8.95
C SER A 90 6.51 3.52 8.88
#